data_AF-A0A2D5EPV9-F1
#
_entry.id   AF-A0A2D5EPV9-F1
#
_cell.length_a   1.000
_cell.length_b   1.000
_cell.length_c   1.000
_cell.angle_alpha   90.00
_cell.angle_beta   90.00
_cell.angle_gamma   90.00
#
_symmetry.space_group_name_H-M   'P 1'
#
loop_
_entity.id
_entity.type
_entity.pdbx_description
1 polymer ?
#
loop_
_entity_poly.entity_id
_entity_poly.type
_entity_poly.pdbx_seq_one_letter_code
_entity_poly.pdbx_strand_id
1 'polypeptide(L)'
;QAEDVEAAEESGGQEEAAEPMGGAVEGPEAQPMVAWQQELAELDQALGEDEAGFGEALSSGDCDLAYELRDRICELAERICGIAEEHPEAAARCDDADVRCSRARERVADECD
;
A
#
# COMPACT_ATOMS: atom_id res chain seq x y z
N GLN A 1 -37.21 -19.78 -35.41
CA GLN A 1 -37.50 -18.66 -34.50
C GLN A 1 -36.41 -17.64 -34.82
N ALA A 2 -36.63 -16.77 -35.81
CA ALA A 2 -37.28 -15.46 -35.67
C ALA A 2 -36.41 -14.55 -34.78
N GLU A 3 -35.55 -13.69 -35.38
CA GLU A 3 -35.73 -12.22 -35.53
C GLU A 3 -35.31 -11.51 -34.21
N ASP A 4 -34.62 -10.38 -34.09
CA ASP A 4 -34.28 -9.20 -34.90
C ASP A 4 -33.26 -8.40 -34.01
N VAL A 5 -32.10 -7.87 -34.47
CA VAL A 5 -31.85 -6.55 -35.11
C VAL A 5 -31.56 -5.36 -34.14
N GLU A 6 -30.51 -4.58 -34.49
CA GLU A 6 -30.23 -3.14 -34.20
C GLU A 6 -29.78 -2.69 -32.79
N ALA A 7 -28.99 -1.62 -32.56
CA ALA A 7 -28.29 -0.56 -33.34
C ALA A 7 -27.33 0.13 -32.32
N ALA A 8 -26.05 0.40 -32.61
CA ALA A 8 -25.48 1.59 -33.27
C ALA A 8 -25.72 2.95 -32.56
N GLU A 9 -24.61 3.50 -32.02
CA GLU A 9 -24.13 4.91 -32.00
C GLU A 9 -25.07 5.98 -31.35
N GLU A 10 -24.67 7.11 -30.76
CA GLU A 10 -23.63 8.09 -31.03
C GLU A 10 -23.44 9.02 -29.79
N SER A 11 -22.40 9.85 -29.87
CA SER A 11 -22.47 11.31 -29.67
C SER A 11 -21.88 11.90 -28.39
N GLY A 12 -20.92 12.81 -28.59
CA GLY A 12 -20.54 13.78 -27.56
C GLY A 12 -19.17 14.42 -27.71
N GLY A 13 -18.80 14.90 -28.90
CA GLY A 13 -17.70 15.86 -29.01
C GLY A 13 -18.07 17.20 -28.38
N GLN A 14 -17.10 17.84 -27.72
CA GLN A 14 -16.98 19.30 -27.78
C GLN A 14 -15.57 19.75 -27.42
N GLU A 15 -15.05 20.48 -28.38
CA GLU A 15 -13.81 21.20 -28.47
C GLU A 15 -13.82 22.50 -27.64
N GLU A 16 -12.60 22.94 -27.33
CA GLU A 16 -12.14 24.33 -27.32
C GLU A 16 -12.32 25.27 -26.10
N ALA A 17 -11.14 25.56 -25.53
CA ALA A 17 -10.56 26.89 -25.32
C ALA A 17 -11.10 27.79 -24.19
N ALA A 18 -10.25 28.04 -23.20
CA ALA A 18 -9.68 29.37 -22.92
C ALA A 18 -8.77 29.33 -21.67
N GLU A 19 -7.46 29.52 -21.87
CA GLU A 19 -6.59 30.17 -20.88
C GLU A 19 -7.01 31.66 -20.79
N PRO A 20 -6.92 32.39 -19.66
CA PRO A 20 -5.63 32.66 -19.00
C PRO A 20 -5.69 32.97 -17.48
N MET A 21 -4.53 33.36 -16.95
CA MET A 21 -4.28 34.23 -15.78
C MET A 21 -3.80 33.55 -14.49
N GLY A 22 -2.47 33.50 -14.37
CA GLY A 22 -1.74 34.25 -13.36
C GLY A 22 -2.32 34.28 -11.95
N GLY A 23 -1.85 33.37 -11.12
CA GLY A 23 -1.86 33.49 -9.66
C GLY A 23 -0.57 32.91 -9.12
N ALA A 24 0.35 33.78 -8.70
CA ALA A 24 1.51 33.38 -7.94
C ALA A 24 1.05 32.57 -6.72
N VAL A 25 1.40 31.28 -6.68
CA VAL A 25 1.51 30.56 -5.41
C VAL A 25 2.98 30.46 -5.07
N GLU A 26 3.56 31.61 -4.76
CA GLU A 26 4.74 31.65 -3.91
C GLU A 26 4.33 31.12 -2.54
N GLY A 27 4.83 29.92 -2.21
CA GLY A 27 4.75 29.35 -0.88
C GLY A 27 4.98 27.84 -0.87
N PRO A 28 6.21 27.33 -1.04
CA PRO A 28 6.56 25.98 -0.60
C PRO A 28 6.66 25.97 0.93
N GLU A 29 5.55 26.23 1.61
CA GLU A 29 5.41 25.99 3.05
C GLU A 29 4.24 25.02 3.30
N ALA A 30 4.10 24.04 2.40
CA ALA A 30 3.30 22.85 2.65
C ALA A 30 3.97 22.06 3.79
N GLN A 31 3.42 22.31 4.97
CA GLN A 31 3.75 21.85 6.31
C GLN A 31 4.20 20.36 6.40
N PRO A 32 5.09 20.02 7.35
CA PRO A 32 5.67 18.68 7.56
C PRO A 32 4.65 17.55 7.84
N MET A 33 3.38 17.89 8.03
CA MET A 33 2.28 16.93 8.24
C MET A 33 2.11 15.95 7.07
N VAL A 34 2.46 16.31 5.83
CA VAL A 34 2.29 15.43 4.67
C VAL A 34 3.43 14.42 4.52
N ALA A 35 4.61 14.72 5.07
CA ALA A 35 5.80 13.89 4.86
C ALA A 35 5.71 12.52 5.54
N TRP A 36 5.39 12.50 6.84
CA TRP A 36 5.27 11.24 7.59
C TRP A 36 4.07 10.40 7.13
N GLN A 37 2.98 11.04 6.68
CA GLN A 37 1.81 10.33 6.15
C GLN A 37 2.15 9.61 4.83
N GLN A 38 2.95 10.23 3.97
CA GLN A 38 3.43 9.59 2.75
C GLN A 38 4.37 8.42 3.08
N GLU A 39 5.34 8.64 3.96
CA GLU A 39 6.24 7.56 4.40
C GLU A 39 5.47 6.38 5.01
N LEU A 40 4.49 6.66 5.88
CA LEU A 40 3.63 5.63 6.46
C LEU A 40 2.85 4.86 5.39
N ALA A 41 2.33 5.55 4.37
CA ALA A 41 1.61 4.92 3.26
C ALA A 41 2.54 4.05 2.39
N GLU A 42 3.77 4.49 2.15
CA GLU A 42 4.79 3.72 1.43
C GLU A 42 5.19 2.46 2.21
N LEU A 43 5.37 2.57 3.53
CA LEU A 43 5.66 1.43 4.39
C LEU A 43 4.50 0.43 4.45
N ASP A 44 3.26 0.91 4.55
CA ASP A 44 2.06 0.07 4.56
C ASP A 44 1.87 -0.68 3.23
N GLN A 45 2.17 -0.02 2.11
CA GLN A 45 2.21 -0.66 0.79
C GLN A 45 3.28 -1.75 0.73
N ALA A 46 4.53 -1.43 1.10
CA ALA A 46 5.62 -2.40 1.10
C ALA A 46 5.33 -3.60 2.00
N LEU A 47 4.72 -3.37 3.16
CA LEU A 47 4.29 -4.43 4.09
C LEU A 47 3.28 -5.36 3.42
N GLY A 48 2.31 -4.80 2.69
CA GLY A 48 1.33 -5.59 1.93
C GLY A 48 1.96 -6.39 0.78
N GLU A 49 2.97 -5.86 0.10
CA GLU A 49 3.70 -6.56 -0.96
C GLU A 49 4.51 -7.74 -0.40
N ASP A 50 5.26 -7.52 0.69
CA ASP A 50 6.02 -8.58 1.34
C ASP A 50 5.11 -9.66 1.95
N GLU A 51 3.93 -9.30 2.49
CA GLU A 51 2.93 -10.28 2.94
C GLU A 51 2.35 -11.13 1.80
N ALA A 52 2.11 -10.54 0.64
CA ALA A 52 1.63 -11.28 -0.52
C ALA A 52 2.71 -12.26 -1.01
N GLY A 53 3.96 -11.80 -1.11
CA GLY A 53 5.10 -12.66 -1.43
C GLY A 53 5.30 -13.76 -0.39
N PHE A 54 5.09 -13.45 0.89
CA PHE A 54 5.22 -14.41 1.99
C PHE A 54 4.19 -15.54 1.86
N GLY A 55 2.94 -15.19 1.58
CA GLY A 55 1.89 -16.18 1.32
C GLY A 55 2.20 -17.07 0.11
N GLU A 56 2.78 -16.50 -0.95
CA GLU A 56 3.21 -17.27 -2.12
C GLU A 56 4.39 -18.21 -1.79
N ALA A 57 5.40 -17.74 -1.06
CA ALA A 57 6.56 -18.52 -0.66
C ALA A 57 6.16 -19.72 0.22
N LEU A 58 5.27 -19.53 1.19
CA LEU A 58 4.72 -20.64 1.98
C LEU A 58 3.95 -21.63 1.09
N SER A 59 3.16 -21.12 0.14
CA SER A 59 2.37 -21.96 -0.77
C SER A 59 3.25 -22.77 -1.75
N SER A 60 4.43 -22.26 -2.12
CA SER A 60 5.41 -22.97 -2.96
C SER A 60 6.33 -23.90 -2.16
N GLY A 61 6.34 -23.78 -0.83
CA GLY A 61 7.27 -24.49 0.05
C GLY A 61 8.70 -23.90 0.05
N ASP A 62 8.88 -22.67 -0.42
CA ASP A 62 10.16 -21.96 -0.40
C ASP A 62 10.43 -21.37 0.99
N CYS A 63 10.84 -22.22 1.92
CA CYS A 63 11.08 -21.83 3.31
C CYS A 63 12.17 -20.76 3.46
N ASP A 64 13.26 -20.83 2.69
CA ASP A 64 14.32 -19.80 2.72
C ASP A 64 13.76 -18.40 2.39
N LEU A 65 12.92 -18.30 1.35
CA LEU A 65 12.28 -17.05 0.98
C LEU A 65 11.24 -16.62 2.01
N ALA A 66 10.47 -17.57 2.58
CA ALA A 66 9.51 -17.27 3.63
C ALA A 66 10.18 -16.70 4.90
N TYR A 67 11.34 -17.22 5.30
CA TYR A 67 12.14 -16.65 6.39
C TYR A 67 12.60 -15.22 6.07
N GLU A 68 13.10 -14.97 4.86
CA GLU A 68 13.52 -13.63 4.44
C GLU A 68 12.37 -12.63 4.47
N LEU A 69 11.22 -12.99 3.90
CA LEU A 69 10.03 -12.13 3.84
C LEU A 69 9.43 -11.90 5.23
N ARG A 70 9.43 -12.91 6.11
CA ARG A 70 9.06 -12.74 7.53
C ARG A 70 9.91 -11.66 8.20
N ASP A 71 11.22 -11.68 7.99
CA ASP A 71 12.12 -10.71 8.61
C ASP A 71 11.85 -9.31 8.09
N ARG A 72 11.66 -9.15 6.77
CA ARG A 72 11.28 -7.85 6.17
C ARG A 72 9.95 -7.32 6.67
N ILE A 73 8.92 -8.16 6.77
CA ILE A 73 7.60 -7.82 7.34
C ILE A 73 7.79 -7.24 8.75
N CYS A 74 8.62 -7.87 9.56
CA CYS A 74 8.89 -7.42 10.92
C CYS A 74 9.70 -6.11 10.96
N GLU A 75 10.71 -5.96 10.10
CA GLU A 75 11.46 -4.69 9.98
C GLU A 75 10.55 -3.53 9.55
N LEU A 76 9.63 -3.76 8.62
CA LEU A 76 8.64 -2.77 8.20
C LEU A 76 7.66 -2.42 9.34
N ALA A 77 7.20 -3.42 10.09
CA ALA A 77 6.37 -3.19 11.27
C ALA A 77 7.07 -2.30 12.31
N GLU A 78 8.34 -2.58 12.62
CA GLU A 78 9.13 -1.75 13.53
C GLU A 78 9.26 -0.30 13.04
N ARG A 79 9.44 -0.08 11.73
CA ARG A 79 9.50 1.28 11.15
C ARG A 79 8.16 2.02 11.26
N ILE A 80 7.05 1.36 10.94
CA ILE A 80 5.70 1.91 11.10
C ILE A 80 5.46 2.29 12.56
N CYS A 81 5.88 1.45 13.50
CA CYS A 81 5.80 1.73 14.92
C CYS A 81 6.68 2.90 15.36
N GLY A 82 7.89 3.05 14.81
CA GLY A 82 8.73 4.22 15.05
C GLY A 82 8.05 5.53 14.65
N ILE A 83 7.33 5.55 13.52
CA ILE A 83 6.51 6.71 13.13
C ILE A 83 5.39 6.93 14.15
N ALA A 84 4.74 5.87 14.63
CA ALA A 84 3.66 5.96 15.60
C ALA A 84 4.08 6.48 16.99
N GLU A 85 5.35 6.28 17.37
CA GLU A 85 5.92 6.85 18.60
C GLU A 85 5.97 8.39 18.54
N GLU A 86 6.27 8.95 17.37
CA GLU A 86 6.30 10.40 17.14
C GLU A 86 4.92 10.97 16.77
N HIS A 87 4.09 10.14 16.13
CA HIS A 87 2.78 10.49 15.59
C HIS A 87 1.70 9.50 16.07
N PRO A 88 1.02 9.77 17.20
CA PRO A 88 0.04 8.84 17.78
C PRO A 88 -1.15 8.54 16.85
N GLU A 89 -1.41 9.37 15.85
CA GLU A 89 -2.38 9.09 14.78
C GLU A 89 -2.08 7.81 13.99
N ALA A 90 -0.82 7.39 13.93
CA ALA A 90 -0.38 6.16 13.25
C ALA A 90 -0.43 4.90 14.15
N ALA A 91 -0.84 5.02 15.42
CA ALA A 91 -0.86 3.89 16.36
C ALA A 91 -1.64 2.68 15.85
N ALA A 92 -2.78 2.91 15.19
CA ALA A 92 -3.58 1.83 14.60
C ALA A 92 -2.84 1.06 13.48
N ARG A 93 -1.93 1.72 12.76
CA ARG A 93 -1.09 1.08 11.73
C ARG A 93 0.05 0.28 12.35
N CYS A 94 0.64 0.79 13.43
CA CYS A 94 1.64 0.04 14.20
C CYS A 94 1.05 -1.27 14.75
N ASP A 95 -0.12 -1.21 15.41
CA ASP A 95 -0.80 -2.41 15.94
C ASP A 95 -1.08 -3.44 14.84
N ASP A 96 -1.57 -3.00 13.68
CA ASP A 96 -1.83 -3.88 12.54
C ASP A 96 -0.54 -4.52 11.99
N ALA A 97 0.54 -3.74 11.86
CA ALA A 97 1.82 -4.23 11.39
C ALA A 97 2.46 -5.23 12.37
N ASP A 98 2.37 -5.01 13.67
CA ASP A 98 2.87 -5.94 14.70
C ASP A 98 2.12 -7.28 14.64
N VAL A 99 0.80 -7.25 14.47
CA VAL A 99 -0.01 -8.46 14.29
C VAL A 99 0.42 -9.23 13.04
N ARG A 100 0.71 -8.54 11.93
CA ARG A 100 1.19 -9.16 10.69
C ARG A 100 2.56 -9.82 10.89
N CYS A 101 3.50 -9.14 11.52
CA CYS A 101 4.82 -9.70 11.88
C CYS A 101 4.69 -10.94 12.79
N SER A 102 3.87 -10.87 13.85
CA SER A 102 3.64 -12.00 14.74
C SER A 102 3.08 -13.21 14.00
N ARG A 103 2.06 -13.00 13.14
CA ARG A 103 1.49 -14.06 12.31
C ARG A 103 2.49 -14.65 11.32
N ALA A 104 3.34 -13.83 10.70
CA ALA A 104 4.38 -14.31 9.80
C ALA A 104 5.35 -15.22 10.55
N ARG A 105 5.78 -14.84 11.76
CA ARG A 105 6.66 -15.66 12.61
C ARG A 105 6.01 -17.00 12.98
N GLU A 106 4.76 -16.98 13.42
CA GLU A 106 4.02 -18.20 13.77
C GLU A 106 3.89 -19.12 12.56
N ARG A 107 3.53 -18.59 11.38
CA ARG A 107 3.34 -19.39 10.17
C ARG A 107 4.62 -20.03 9.66
N VAL A 108 5.74 -19.30 9.65
CA VAL A 108 7.00 -19.92 9.24
C VAL A 108 7.40 -21.03 10.21
N ALA A 109 7.19 -20.84 11.51
CA ALA A 109 7.49 -21.87 12.49
C ALA A 109 6.61 -23.12 12.34
N ASP A 110 5.37 -22.99 11.88
CA ASP A 110 4.45 -24.12 11.66
C ASP A 110 4.73 -24.87 10.36
N GLU A 111 5.05 -24.14 9.27
CA GLU A 111 5.15 -24.71 7.93
C GLU A 111 6.59 -25.13 7.56
N CYS A 112 7.62 -24.57 8.20
CA CYS A 112 9.03 -24.74 7.81
C CYS A 112 9.96 -25.34 8.88
N ASP A 113 9.49 -25.58 10.12
CA ASP A 113 10.25 -26.23 11.20
C ASP A 113 9.73 -27.66 11.48
#